data_AF-A0A0B7MJN9-F1
#
_entry.id   AF-A0A0B7MJN9-F1
#
_cell.length_a   1.000
_cell.length_b   1.000
_cell.length_c   1.000
_cell.angle_alpha   90.00
_cell.angle_beta   90.00
_cell.angle_gamma   90.00
#
_symmetry.space_group_name_H-M   'P 1'
#
loop_
_entity.id
_entity.type
_entity.pdbx_description
1 polymer ?
#
loop_
_entity_poly.entity_id
_entity_poly.type
_entity_poly.pdbx_seq_one_letter_code
_entity_poly.pdbx_strand_id
1 'polypeptide(L)'
;MALLTTDTELPDEEVVRIYGKRWSIEVFFKMSKSYLKLAKEFQGRSYDSMVASTAIVFIGYIMLSLESRNGEDLRTIGQLFYICCDELKDISLAEALQKLLTLLERFLGEQLQLAEQEIRRLIDYLIGNLPSFFKERLAICCCES
;
A
#
# COMPACT_ATOMS: atom_id res chain seq x y z
N MET A 1 22.20 22.78 -0.24
CA MET A 1 21.82 21.95 0.93
C MET A 1 22.35 20.55 0.66
N ALA A 2 22.98 19.91 1.64
CA ALA A 2 23.47 18.52 1.51
C ALA A 2 22.73 17.64 2.53
N LEU A 3 22.27 16.47 2.10
CA LEU A 3 21.66 15.44 2.95
C LEU A 3 22.62 14.25 3.00
N LEU A 4 22.85 13.74 4.22
CA LEU A 4 23.68 12.57 4.45
C LEU A 4 22.78 11.46 5.01
N THR A 5 22.89 10.27 4.45
CA THR A 5 22.14 9.07 4.88
C THR A 5 23.13 7.97 5.25
N THR A 6 22.77 7.14 6.22
CA THR A 6 23.52 5.92 6.57
C THR A 6 23.15 4.74 5.68
N ASP A 7 22.01 4.83 4.99
CA ASP A 7 21.54 3.83 4.04
C ASP A 7 21.88 4.31 2.62
N THR A 8 22.83 3.64 1.98
CA THR A 8 23.36 3.96 0.65
C THR A 8 22.57 3.32 -0.49
N GLU A 9 21.65 2.40 -0.17
CA GLU A 9 20.82 1.72 -1.16
C GLU A 9 19.53 2.52 -1.47
N LEU A 10 19.21 3.52 -0.65
CA LEU A 10 18.05 4.38 -0.86
C LEU A 10 18.25 5.31 -2.06
N PRO A 11 17.28 5.39 -2.98
CA PRO A 11 17.28 6.40 -4.04
C PRO A 11 17.27 7.82 -3.47
N ASP A 12 17.94 8.75 -4.14
CA ASP A 12 18.05 10.16 -3.72
C ASP A 12 16.68 10.82 -3.44
N GLU A 13 15.68 10.52 -4.27
CA GLU A 13 14.31 11.01 -4.13
C GLU A 13 13.67 10.57 -2.80
N GLU A 14 13.95 9.33 -2.38
CA GLU A 14 13.44 8.75 -1.15
C GLU A 14 14.13 9.37 0.07
N VAL A 15 15.44 9.66 -0.01
CA VAL A 15 16.18 10.39 1.02
C VAL A 15 15.58 11.78 1.23
N VAL A 16 15.29 12.51 0.14
CA VAL A 16 14.64 13.83 0.21
C VAL A 16 13.23 13.73 0.80
N ARG A 17 12.45 12.73 0.40
CA ARG A 17 11.09 12.49 0.90
C ARG A 17 11.08 12.21 2.41
N ILE A 18 11.98 11.36 2.89
CA ILE A 18 12.12 11.05 4.32
C ILE A 18 12.53 12.30 5.09
N TYR A 19 13.54 13.03 4.59
CA TYR A 19 13.97 14.28 5.25
C TYR A 19 12.85 15.33 5.31
N GLY A 20 11.97 15.38 4.31
CA GLY A 20 10.80 16.25 4.32
C GLY A 20 9.88 16.05 5.54
N LYS A 21 9.81 14.82 6.09
CA LYS A 21 9.05 14.52 7.30
C LYS A 21 9.62 15.18 8.56
N ARG A 22 10.88 15.64 8.55
CA ARG A 22 11.52 16.34 9.68
C ARG A 22 10.71 17.55 10.14
N TRP A 23 10.11 18.30 9.21
CA TRP A 23 9.34 19.51 9.52
C TRP A 23 8.17 19.24 10.49
N SER A 24 7.66 18.01 10.55
CA SER A 24 6.61 17.63 11.48
C SER A 24 6.97 17.88 12.94
N ILE A 25 8.25 17.84 13.33
CA ILE A 25 8.67 18.16 14.70
C ILE A 25 8.48 19.65 15.04
N GLU A 26 8.63 20.53 14.05
CA GLU A 26 8.45 21.97 14.23
C GLU A 26 6.96 22.29 14.40
N VAL A 27 6.10 21.61 13.63
CA VAL A 27 4.65 21.68 13.80
C VAL A 27 4.25 21.14 15.17
N PHE A 28 4.78 19.99 15.59
CA PHE A 28 4.57 19.44 16.94
C PHE A 28 4.87 20.47 18.02
N PHE A 29 6.08 21.04 18.02
CA PHE A 29 6.46 22.02 19.05
C PHE A 29 5.64 23.31 18.98
N LYS A 30 5.26 23.76 17.78
CA LYS A 30 4.35 24.89 17.61
C LYS A 30 3.00 24.60 18.26
N MET A 31 2.44 23.41 18.02
CA MET A 31 1.15 23.02 18.58
C MET A 31 1.21 22.86 20.09
N SER A 32 2.21 22.14 20.60
CA SER A 32 2.39 21.90 22.04
C SER A 32 2.58 23.22 22.81
N LYS A 33 3.36 24.17 22.30
CA LYS A 33 3.61 25.46 22.98
C LYS A 33 2.45 26.44 22.86
N SER A 34 1.88 26.59 21.66
CA SER A 34 0.89 27.64 21.39
C SER A 34 -0.51 27.24 21.83
N TYR A 35 -0.89 25.96 21.67
CA TYR A 35 -2.26 25.50 21.89
C TYR A 35 -2.39 24.62 23.12
N LEU A 36 -1.41 23.77 23.39
CA LEU A 36 -1.41 22.88 24.56
C LEU A 36 -0.61 23.44 25.75
N LYS A 37 -0.25 24.74 25.69
CA LYS A 37 0.34 25.51 26.78
C LYS A 37 1.58 24.88 27.43
N LEU A 38 2.38 24.12 26.66
CA LEU A 38 3.64 23.57 27.13
C LEU A 38 4.50 24.68 27.78
N ALA A 39 4.99 24.41 28.99
CA ALA A 39 5.76 25.33 29.83
C ALA A 39 5.06 26.62 30.29
N LYS A 40 3.79 26.86 29.91
CA LYS A 40 3.00 28.02 30.36
C LYS A 40 1.99 27.65 31.45
N GLU A 41 1.36 26.49 31.34
CA GLU A 41 0.30 26.05 32.26
C GLU A 41 0.83 25.58 33.62
N PHE A 42 1.99 24.92 33.64
CA PHE A 42 2.60 24.38 34.85
C PHE A 42 3.91 25.10 35.18
N GLN A 43 4.03 25.65 36.39
CA GLN A 43 5.22 26.37 36.89
C GLN A 43 5.80 25.73 38.16
N GLY A 44 5.56 24.43 38.36
CA GLY A 44 6.09 23.70 39.51
C GLY A 44 7.61 23.56 39.44
N ARG A 45 8.28 23.52 40.60
CA ARG A 45 9.74 23.43 40.72
C ARG A 45 10.27 22.00 40.86
N SER A 46 9.38 21.02 41.05
CA SER A 46 9.77 19.61 41.10
C SER A 46 10.07 19.10 39.70
N TYR A 47 11.23 18.46 39.54
CA TYR A 47 11.64 17.88 38.27
C TYR A 47 10.66 16.82 37.78
N ASP A 48 10.24 15.92 38.66
CA ASP A 48 9.28 14.85 38.33
C ASP A 48 7.96 15.43 37.84
N SER A 49 7.48 16.50 38.48
CA SER A 49 6.25 17.17 38.06
C SER A 49 6.39 17.89 36.72
N MET A 50 7.56 18.46 36.42
CA MET A 50 7.84 19.07 35.11
C MET A 50 7.87 18.00 33.99
N VAL A 51 8.48 16.84 34.26
CA VAL A 51 8.51 15.70 33.32
C VAL A 51 7.10 15.18 33.09
N ALA A 52 6.32 14.96 34.16
CA ALA A 52 4.95 14.48 34.06
C ALA A 52 4.06 15.46 33.27
N SER A 53 4.12 16.77 33.58
CA SER A 53 3.36 17.79 32.86
C SER A 53 3.72 17.85 31.38
N THR A 54 5.01 17.78 31.05
CA THR A 54 5.48 17.73 29.66
C THR A 54 4.98 16.49 28.93
N ALA A 55 5.05 15.31 29.57
CA ALA A 55 4.56 14.06 29.01
C ALA A 55 3.05 14.11 28.75
N ILE A 56 2.26 14.67 29.67
CA ILE A 56 0.81 14.84 29.50
C ILE A 56 0.50 15.71 28.27
N VAL A 57 1.20 16.84 28.12
CA VAL A 57 1.02 17.72 26.95
C VAL A 57 1.37 17.00 25.65
N PHE A 58 2.44 16.19 25.64
CA PHE A 58 2.85 15.43 24.46
C PHE A 58 1.86 14.31 24.11
N ILE A 59 1.37 13.58 25.11
CA ILE A 59 0.32 12.57 24.94
C ILE A 59 -0.96 13.23 24.38
N GLY A 60 -1.35 14.39 24.92
CA GLY A 60 -2.50 15.15 24.42
C GLY A 60 -2.36 15.53 22.95
N TYR A 61 -1.17 15.97 22.51
CA TYR A 61 -0.91 16.21 21.10
C TYR A 61 -1.03 14.93 20.25
N ILE A 62 -0.46 13.81 20.72
CA ILE A 62 -0.50 12.53 19.99
C ILE A 62 -1.95 12.10 19.79
N MET A 63 -2.78 12.16 20.84
CA MET A 63 -4.21 11.83 20.76
C MET A 63 -4.94 12.70 19.74
N LEU A 64 -4.77 14.03 19.82
CA LEU A 64 -5.40 14.96 18.87
C LEU A 64 -4.92 14.75 17.44
N SER A 65 -3.63 14.45 17.25
CA SER A 65 -3.06 14.19 15.92
C SER A 65 -3.55 12.88 15.33
N LEU A 66 -3.76 11.85 16.15
CA LEU A 66 -4.36 10.59 15.72
C LEU A 66 -5.81 10.79 15.32
N GLU A 67 -6.59 11.51 16.13
CA GLU A 67 -8.00 11.76 15.85
C GLU A 67 -8.18 12.60 14.57
N SER A 68 -7.37 13.65 14.40
CA SER A 68 -7.36 14.45 13.17
C SER A 68 -7.03 13.61 11.93
N ARG A 69 -6.11 12.65 12.04
CA ARG A 69 -5.79 11.72 10.93
C ARG A 69 -6.92 10.75 10.64
N ASN A 70 -7.58 10.23 11.66
CA ASN A 70 -8.75 9.36 11.48
C ASN A 70 -9.91 10.10 10.80
N GLY A 71 -10.10 11.38 11.08
CA GLY A 71 -11.17 12.20 10.50
C GLY A 71 -10.89 12.72 9.08
N GLU A 72 -9.63 12.97 8.72
CA GLU A 72 -9.29 13.68 7.48
C GLU A 72 -8.29 12.97 6.55
N ASP A 73 -7.58 11.90 6.98
CA ASP A 73 -6.49 11.31 6.21
C ASP A 73 -6.83 9.97 5.54
N LEU A 74 -7.21 10.03 4.26
CA LEU A 74 -7.38 8.87 3.36
C LEU A 74 -6.09 8.02 3.21
N ARG A 75 -4.90 8.52 3.56
CA ARG A 75 -3.63 7.79 3.42
C ARG A 75 -3.44 6.71 4.50
N THR A 76 -4.17 6.81 5.61
CA THR A 76 -4.23 5.74 6.63
C THR A 76 -4.90 4.48 6.07
N ILE A 77 -5.88 4.66 5.17
CA ILE A 77 -6.42 3.59 4.30
C ILE A 77 -5.43 3.24 3.20
N GLY A 78 -4.64 4.18 2.68
CA GLY A 78 -3.66 3.91 1.62
C GLY A 78 -2.64 2.83 2.00
N GLN A 79 -2.08 2.87 3.21
CA GLN A 79 -1.11 1.85 3.65
C GLN A 79 -1.79 0.50 3.95
N LEU A 80 -3.00 0.53 4.50
CA LEU A 80 -3.83 -0.67 4.64
C LEU A 80 -4.22 -1.25 3.27
N PHE A 81 -4.50 -0.40 2.28
CA PHE A 81 -4.76 -0.78 0.90
C PHE A 81 -3.53 -1.44 0.28
N TYR A 82 -2.34 -0.89 0.46
CA TYR A 82 -1.10 -1.52 -0.02
C TYR A 82 -0.84 -2.86 0.67
N ILE A 83 -1.04 -2.96 1.99
CA ILE A 83 -0.92 -4.22 2.73
C ILE A 83 -1.97 -5.23 2.26
N CYS A 84 -3.22 -4.80 2.04
CA CYS A 84 -4.26 -5.65 1.48
C CYS A 84 -3.96 -6.07 0.03
N CYS A 85 -3.36 -5.21 -0.79
CA CYS A 85 -2.88 -5.56 -2.12
C CYS A 85 -1.71 -6.54 -2.07
N ASP A 86 -0.84 -6.44 -1.07
CA ASP A 86 0.30 -7.35 -0.85
C ASP A 86 -0.17 -8.73 -0.31
N GLU A 87 -1.22 -8.74 0.54
CA GLU A 87 -1.85 -9.96 1.05
C GLU A 87 -2.78 -10.64 0.04
N LEU A 88 -3.44 -9.87 -0.84
CA LEU A 88 -4.14 -10.39 -2.02
C LEU A 88 -3.08 -10.88 -3.00
N LYS A 89 -2.62 -12.13 -2.83
CA LYS A 89 -1.76 -12.81 -3.82
C LYS A 89 -2.24 -12.48 -5.22
N ASP A 90 -1.44 -11.69 -5.94
CA ASP A 90 -1.67 -11.38 -7.34
C ASP A 90 -1.77 -12.73 -8.06
N ILE A 91 -2.98 -13.11 -8.48
CA ILE A 91 -3.11 -14.10 -9.54
C ILE A 91 -2.33 -13.53 -10.70
N SER A 92 -1.25 -14.21 -11.07
CA SER A 92 -0.41 -13.75 -12.16
C SER A 92 -1.29 -13.58 -13.40
N LEU A 93 -0.92 -12.65 -14.28
CA LEU A 93 -1.65 -12.44 -15.54
C LEU A 93 -1.88 -13.78 -16.29
N ALA A 94 -0.90 -14.68 -16.22
CA ALA A 94 -0.99 -16.02 -16.81
C ALA A 94 -2.07 -16.89 -16.14
N GLU A 95 -2.12 -16.95 -14.80
CA GLU A 95 -3.18 -17.67 -14.07
C GLU A 95 -4.57 -17.07 -14.30
N ALA A 96 -4.67 -15.74 -14.37
CA ALA A 96 -5.93 -15.07 -14.66
C ALA A 96 -6.45 -15.41 -16.07
N LEU A 97 -5.56 -15.39 -17.07
CA LEU A 97 -5.88 -15.78 -18.45
C LEU A 97 -6.26 -17.26 -18.54
N GLN A 98 -5.54 -18.14 -17.86
CA GLN A 98 -5.86 -19.57 -17.82
C GLN A 98 -7.24 -19.81 -17.22
N LYS A 99 -7.57 -19.19 -16.09
CA LYS A 99 -8.92 -19.27 -15.48
C LYS A 99 -10.01 -18.77 -16.42
N LEU A 100 -9.75 -17.69 -17.16
CA LEU A 100 -10.70 -17.13 -18.13
C LEU A 100 -10.95 -18.11 -19.29
N LEU A 101 -9.90 -18.73 -19.82
CA LEU A 101 -10.01 -19.75 -20.87
C LEU A 101 -10.75 -21.00 -20.37
N THR A 102 -10.46 -21.49 -19.17
CA THR A 102 -11.18 -22.62 -18.56
C THR A 102 -12.67 -22.31 -18.34
N LEU A 103 -12.99 -21.09 -17.90
CA LEU A 103 -14.38 -20.66 -17.75
C LEU A 103 -15.10 -20.58 -19.10
N LEU A 104 -14.41 -20.12 -20.15
CA LEU A 104 -14.94 -20.07 -21.50
C LEU A 104 -15.22 -21.49 -22.02
N GLU A 105 -14.27 -22.42 -21.89
CA GLU A 105 -14.45 -23.83 -22.27
C GLU A 105 -15.66 -24.45 -21.57
N ARG A 106 -15.78 -24.23 -20.26
CA ARG A 106 -16.91 -24.71 -19.47
C ARG A 106 -18.23 -24.10 -19.94
N PHE A 107 -18.27 -22.81 -20.22
CA PHE A 107 -19.47 -22.15 -20.74
C PHE A 107 -19.89 -22.73 -22.10
N LEU A 108 -18.94 -22.92 -23.02
CA LEU A 108 -19.20 -23.51 -24.33
C LEU A 108 -19.71 -24.96 -24.24
N GLY A 109 -19.17 -25.75 -23.30
CA GLY A 109 -19.59 -27.13 -23.09
C GLY A 109 -20.92 -27.27 -22.34
N GLU A 110 -21.12 -26.53 -21.26
CA GLU A 110 -22.28 -26.69 -20.38
C GLU A 110 -23.51 -25.90 -20.86
N GLN A 111 -23.33 -24.66 -21.31
CA GLN A 111 -24.44 -23.78 -21.67
C GLN A 111 -24.81 -23.89 -23.15
N LEU A 112 -23.82 -24.03 -24.01
CA LEU A 112 -24.02 -24.13 -25.46
C LEU A 112 -23.95 -25.56 -25.99
N GLN A 113 -23.64 -26.55 -25.14
CA GLN A 113 -23.58 -27.98 -25.48
C GLN A 113 -22.71 -28.30 -26.71
N LEU A 114 -21.62 -27.54 -26.93
CA LEU A 114 -20.69 -27.85 -28.00
C LEU A 114 -19.93 -29.14 -27.71
N ALA A 115 -19.66 -29.91 -28.76
CA ALA A 115 -18.75 -31.04 -28.68
C ALA A 115 -17.32 -30.56 -28.35
N GLU A 116 -16.59 -31.33 -27.54
CA GLU A 116 -15.24 -31.00 -27.07
C GLU A 116 -14.28 -30.66 -28.21
N GLN A 117 -14.41 -31.33 -29.37
CA GLN A 117 -13.60 -31.07 -30.55
C GLN A 117 -13.81 -29.66 -31.14
N GLU A 118 -15.05 -29.16 -31.10
CA GLU A 118 -15.38 -27.82 -31.60
C GLU A 118 -14.91 -26.73 -30.62
N ILE A 119 -15.02 -26.99 -29.31
CA ILE A 119 -14.49 -26.12 -28.26
C ILE A 119 -12.97 -25.97 -28.43
N ARG A 120 -12.26 -27.08 -28.58
CA ARG A 120 -10.80 -27.08 -28.73
C ARG A 120 -10.34 -26.32 -29.97
N ARG A 121 -11.02 -26.51 -31.10
CA ARG A 121 -10.75 -25.74 -32.34
C ARG A 121 -10.90 -24.23 -32.12
N LEU A 122 -11.92 -23.82 -31.37
CA LEU A 122 -12.20 -22.42 -31.12
C LEU A 122 -11.16 -21.79 -30.18
N ILE A 123 -10.77 -22.51 -29.13
CA ILE A 123 -9.70 -22.09 -28.21
C ILE A 123 -8.35 -22.01 -28.93
N ASP A 124 -7.99 -23.00 -29.73
CA ASP A 124 -6.75 -23.00 -30.52
C ASP A 124 -6.71 -21.83 -31.51
N TYR A 125 -7.83 -21.55 -32.18
CA TYR A 125 -7.96 -20.39 -33.07
C TYR A 125 -7.80 -19.07 -32.29
N LEU A 126 -8.41 -18.94 -31.12
CA LEU A 126 -8.30 -17.76 -30.28
C LEU A 126 -6.86 -17.54 -29.82
N ILE A 127 -6.20 -18.56 -29.28
CA ILE A 127 -4.80 -18.50 -28.85
C ILE A 127 -3.88 -18.17 -30.04
N GLY A 128 -4.14 -18.77 -31.21
CA GLY A 128 -3.41 -18.51 -32.45
C GLY A 128 -3.48 -17.05 -32.91
N ASN A 129 -4.57 -16.33 -32.60
CA ASN A 129 -4.78 -14.93 -32.96
C ASN A 129 -4.42 -13.92 -31.85
N LEU A 130 -3.98 -14.38 -30.68
CA LEU A 130 -3.52 -13.47 -29.63
C LEU A 130 -2.20 -12.77 -30.00
N PRO A 131 -1.97 -11.53 -29.52
CA PRO A 131 -0.67 -10.86 -29.60
C PRO A 131 0.45 -11.68 -28.94
N SER A 132 1.69 -11.53 -29.41
CA SER A 132 2.86 -12.28 -28.93
C SER A 132 3.06 -12.18 -27.41
N PHE A 133 2.85 -10.99 -26.85
CA PHE A 133 2.91 -10.76 -25.40
C PHE A 133 2.04 -11.72 -24.59
N PHE A 134 0.82 -12.02 -25.06
CA PHE A 134 -0.09 -12.93 -24.36
C PHE A 134 0.28 -14.39 -24.59
N LYS A 135 0.74 -14.75 -25.80
CA LYS A 135 1.20 -16.11 -26.13
C LYS A 135 2.39 -16.54 -25.27
N GLU A 136 3.37 -15.65 -25.11
CA GLU A 136 4.55 -15.90 -24.28
C GLU A 136 4.18 -16.16 -22.82
N ARG A 137 3.19 -15.43 -22.29
CA ARG A 137 2.71 -15.60 -20.90
C ARG A 137 1.87 -16.86 -20.71
N LEU A 138 1.12 -17.30 -21.72
CA LEU A 138 0.36 -18.54 -21.70
C LEU A 138 1.24 -19.79 -21.84
N ALA A 139 2.31 -19.73 -22.66
CA ALA A 139 3.24 -20.84 -22.86
C ALA A 139 4.01 -21.20 -21.58
N ILE A 140 4.32 -20.22 -20.73
CA ILE A 140 5.00 -20.43 -19.44
C ILE A 140 4.16 -21.29 -18.49
N CYS A 141 2.82 -21.21 -18.55
CA CYS A 141 1.93 -22.03 -17.72
C CYS A 141 1.83 -23.50 -18.15
N CYS A 142 2.20 -23.85 -19.39
CA CYS A 142 2.13 -25.23 -19.88
C CYS A 142 3.39 -26.07 -19.58
N CYS A 143 4.43 -25.46 -19.00
CA CYS A 143 5.71 -26.13 -18.73
C CYS A 143 5.92 -26.56 -17.27
N GLU A 144 4.95 -26.31 -16.38
CA GLU A 144 5.00 -26.77 -14.97
C GLU A 144 3.94 -27.85 -14.70
N SER A 145 3.93 -28.91 -15.51
CA SER A 145 3.20 -30.17 -15.22
C SER A 145 4.12 -31.37 -15.37
#